data_AF-A0A8J7DQT6-F1
#
_entry.id   AF-A0A8J7DQT6-F1
#
_cell.length_a   1.000
_cell.length_b   1.000
_cell.length_c   1.000
_cell.angle_alpha   90.00
_cell.angle_beta   90.00
_cell.angle_gamma   90.00
#
_symmetry.space_group_name_H-M   'P 1'
#
loop_
_entity.id
_entity.type
_entity.pdbx_description
1 polymer ?
#
loop_
_entity_poly.entity_id
_entity_poly.type
_entity_poly.pdbx_seq_one_letter_code
_entity_poly.pdbx_strand_id
1 'polypeptide(L)'
;MNTPSHAILNLAILGRRSQPQFNPVIVIGALLPDVAMFMFYGWARLIARIPDWQIWRELYYEPVWQNIFDLANSIPLALIGLGIALYYRRTAIALLFASIILHCLEDLPLHHDDGHRHFWPFSQFRFVSPVSYWDPAHHGNIAGSLEVAVVLIASLYIFRRIRSCWGKGLLIAVNLLALTQYSWLFS
;
A
#
# COMPACT_ATOMS: atom_id res chain seq x y z
N MET A 1 3.45 0.03 5.12
CA MET A 1 2.40 0.94 5.61
C MET A 1 1.07 0.18 5.62
N ASN A 2 -0.03 0.67 6.20
CA ASN A 2 -1.31 -0.07 6.12
C ASN A 2 -2.03 0.17 4.77
N THR A 3 -2.65 -0.87 4.21
CA THR A 3 -3.37 -0.83 2.92
C THR A 3 -4.35 0.34 2.76
N PRO A 4 -5.21 0.66 3.74
CA PRO A 4 -6.07 1.84 3.69
C PRO A 4 -5.34 3.17 3.46
N SER A 5 -4.16 3.31 4.09
CA SER A 5 -3.36 4.52 4.08
C SER A 5 -2.89 4.81 2.64
N HIS A 6 -2.46 3.78 1.91
CA HIS A 6 -2.06 3.90 0.51
C HIS A 6 -3.15 4.50 -0.36
N ALA A 7 -4.38 3.96 -0.28
CA ALA A 7 -5.50 4.44 -1.10
C ALA A 7 -5.84 5.91 -0.80
N ILE A 8 -5.82 6.30 0.48
CA ILE A 8 -6.15 7.68 0.90
C ILE A 8 -5.07 8.65 0.44
N LEU A 9 -3.79 8.32 0.65
CA LEU A 9 -2.66 9.16 0.26
C LEU A 9 -2.55 9.30 -1.26
N ASN A 10 -2.71 8.21 -1.99
CA ASN A 10 -2.73 8.21 -3.45
C ASN A 10 -3.86 9.11 -3.99
N LEU A 11 -5.06 9.01 -3.43
CA LEU A 11 -6.16 9.90 -3.81
C LEU A 11 -5.91 11.37 -3.44
N ALA A 12 -5.22 11.64 -2.32
CA ALA A 12 -4.87 12.99 -1.92
C ALA A 12 -3.85 13.63 -2.88
N ILE A 13 -2.86 12.86 -3.33
CA ILE A 13 -1.77 13.33 -4.19
C ILE A 13 -2.18 13.36 -5.67
N LEU A 14 -2.72 12.25 -6.20
CA LEU A 14 -3.01 12.08 -7.62
C LEU A 14 -4.45 12.47 -7.99
N GLY A 15 -5.39 12.36 -7.05
CA GLY A 15 -6.81 12.60 -7.30
C GLY A 15 -7.12 14.06 -7.60
N ARG A 16 -7.93 14.30 -8.65
CA ARG A 16 -8.32 15.66 -9.07
C ARG A 16 -9.83 15.84 -9.09
N ARG A 17 -10.30 16.97 -8.54
CA ARG A 17 -11.74 17.31 -8.50
C ARG A 17 -12.36 17.45 -9.90
N SER A 18 -11.58 17.89 -10.89
CA SER A 18 -12.02 18.05 -12.28
C SER A 18 -12.06 16.74 -13.06
N GLN A 19 -11.41 15.67 -12.57
CA GLN A 19 -11.32 14.39 -13.26
C GLN A 19 -11.62 13.21 -12.31
N PRO A 20 -12.78 13.20 -11.62
CA PRO A 20 -13.10 12.19 -10.62
C PRO A 20 -13.23 10.78 -11.20
N GLN A 21 -13.41 10.65 -12.51
CA GLN A 21 -13.46 9.37 -13.21
C GLN A 21 -12.18 8.54 -13.08
N PHE A 22 -11.04 9.16 -12.75
CA PHE A 22 -9.77 8.45 -12.56
C PHE A 22 -9.54 7.98 -11.11
N ASN A 23 -10.35 8.45 -10.16
CA ASN A 23 -10.20 8.05 -8.75
C ASN A 23 -10.24 6.52 -8.54
N PRO A 24 -11.13 5.74 -9.19
CA PRO A 24 -11.10 4.29 -9.04
C PRO A 24 -9.79 3.65 -9.49
N VAL A 25 -9.21 4.15 -10.59
CA VAL A 25 -7.94 3.62 -11.12
C VAL A 25 -6.77 3.94 -10.20
N ILE A 26 -6.77 5.14 -9.61
CA ILE A 26 -5.79 5.53 -8.58
C ILE A 26 -5.91 4.59 -7.38
N VAL A 27 -7.13 4.34 -6.87
CA VAL A 27 -7.35 3.41 -5.75
C VAL A 27 -6.89 2.01 -6.10
N ILE A 28 -7.24 1.50 -7.29
CA ILE A 28 -6.81 0.18 -7.74
C ILE A 28 -5.27 0.10 -7.75
N GLY A 29 -4.58 1.11 -8.28
CA GLY A 29 -3.12 1.13 -8.30
C GLY A 29 -2.49 1.17 -6.91
N ALA A 30 -3.14 1.82 -5.94
CA ALA A 30 -2.66 1.92 -4.57
C ALA A 30 -2.83 0.61 -3.78
N LEU A 31 -3.80 -0.21 -4.19
CA LEU A 31 -4.10 -1.51 -3.55
C LEU A 31 -3.43 -2.68 -4.26
N LEU A 32 -3.10 -2.53 -5.54
CA LEU A 32 -2.64 -3.64 -6.39
C LEU A 32 -1.42 -4.38 -5.83
N PRO A 33 -0.39 -3.70 -5.29
CA PRO A 33 0.75 -4.40 -4.70
C PRO A 33 0.36 -5.30 -3.52
N ASP A 34 -0.54 -4.82 -2.65
CA ASP A 34 -1.04 -5.57 -1.49
C ASP A 34 -1.93 -6.76 -1.85
N VAL A 35 -2.56 -6.76 -3.04
CA VAL A 35 -3.40 -7.88 -3.50
C VAL A 35 -2.60 -9.18 -3.49
N ALA A 36 -1.31 -9.15 -3.82
CA ALA A 36 -0.43 -10.31 -3.74
C ALA A 36 -0.37 -10.88 -2.32
N MET A 37 -0.25 -10.01 -1.31
CA MET A 37 -0.22 -10.38 0.11
C MET A 37 -1.56 -10.96 0.58
N PHE A 38 -2.68 -10.35 0.20
CA PHE A 38 -4.01 -10.84 0.57
C PHE A 38 -4.33 -12.20 -0.07
N MET A 39 -3.97 -12.40 -1.34
CA MET A 39 -4.14 -13.69 -2.01
C MET A 39 -3.28 -14.77 -1.36
N PHE A 40 -2.03 -14.44 -1.06
CA PHE A 40 -1.11 -15.33 -0.34
C PHE A 40 -1.70 -15.74 1.02
N TYR A 41 -2.06 -14.77 1.86
CA TYR A 41 -2.59 -15.04 3.19
C TYR A 41 -3.92 -15.78 3.14
N GLY A 42 -4.84 -15.37 2.25
CA GLY A 42 -6.13 -16.02 2.05
C GLY A 42 -5.98 -17.48 1.63
N TRP A 43 -5.10 -17.78 0.67
CA TRP A 43 -4.79 -19.16 0.29
C TRP A 43 -4.16 -19.93 1.46
N ALA A 44 -3.12 -19.39 2.08
CA ALA A 44 -2.37 -20.08 3.13
C ALA A 44 -3.26 -20.41 4.33
N ARG A 45 -4.11 -19.46 4.74
CA ARG A 45 -4.97 -19.59 5.92
C ARG A 45 -6.24 -20.38 5.64
N LEU A 46 -6.95 -20.10 4.55
CA LEU A 46 -8.30 -20.66 4.32
C LEU A 46 -8.26 -21.98 3.55
N ILE A 47 -7.31 -22.13 2.62
CA ILE A 47 -7.22 -23.29 1.73
C ILE A 47 -6.18 -24.27 2.30
N ALA A 48 -4.94 -23.81 2.50
CA ALA A 48 -3.86 -24.66 3.00
C ALA A 48 -3.91 -24.88 4.53
N ARG A 49 -4.74 -24.11 5.25
CA ARG A 49 -4.97 -24.20 6.70
C ARG A 49 -3.68 -24.15 7.54
N ILE A 50 -2.73 -23.35 7.10
CA ILE A 50 -1.45 -23.15 7.77
C ILE A 50 -1.66 -22.20 8.97
N PRO A 51 -1.08 -22.45 10.15
CA PRO A 51 -1.20 -21.56 11.30
C PRO A 51 -0.42 -20.25 11.09
N ASP A 52 -0.93 -19.13 11.64
CA ASP A 52 -0.40 -17.78 11.37
C ASP A 52 1.09 -17.64 11.69
N TRP A 53 1.55 -18.24 12.78
CA TRP A 53 2.97 -18.18 13.15
C TRP A 53 3.87 -18.78 12.06
N GLN A 54 3.43 -19.86 11.42
CA GLN A 54 4.19 -20.51 10.36
C GLN A 54 4.09 -19.73 9.04
N ILE A 55 2.92 -19.15 8.75
CA ILE A 55 2.74 -18.28 7.59
C ILE A 55 3.73 -17.12 7.65
N TRP A 56 3.77 -16.39 8.75
CA TRP A 56 4.54 -15.15 8.86
C TRP A 56 6.01 -15.35 9.21
N ARG A 57 6.41 -16.50 9.81
CA ARG A 57 7.82 -16.77 10.16
C ARG A 57 8.57 -17.63 9.14
N GLU A 58 7.87 -18.44 8.37
CA GLU A 58 8.50 -19.38 7.42
C GLU A 58 8.04 -19.10 6.00
N LEU A 59 6.75 -19.34 5.74
CA LEU A 59 6.21 -19.35 4.38
C LEU A 59 6.32 -18.00 3.68
N TYR A 60 6.14 -16.90 4.41
CA TYR A 60 6.31 -15.53 3.91
C TYR A 60 7.71 -15.31 3.31
N TYR A 61 8.75 -15.90 3.90
CA TYR A 61 10.14 -15.72 3.51
C TYR A 61 10.61 -16.71 2.43
N GLU A 62 9.76 -17.64 2.00
CA GLU A 62 10.09 -18.55 0.90
C GLU A 62 10.33 -17.78 -0.41
N PRO A 63 11.35 -18.15 -1.21
CA PRO A 63 11.75 -17.40 -2.39
C PRO A 63 10.63 -17.19 -3.41
N VAL A 64 9.72 -18.16 -3.56
CA VAL A 64 8.58 -18.06 -4.49
C VAL A 64 7.66 -16.92 -4.10
N TRP A 65 7.28 -16.84 -2.81
CA TRP A 65 6.38 -15.81 -2.32
C TRP A 65 7.04 -14.44 -2.31
N GLN A 66 8.29 -14.35 -1.85
CA GLN A 66 9.07 -13.12 -1.92
C GLN A 66 9.16 -12.59 -3.35
N ASN A 67 9.46 -13.44 -4.36
CA ASN A 67 9.49 -13.01 -5.75
C ASN A 67 8.14 -12.48 -6.26
N ILE A 68 7.01 -13.05 -5.82
CA ILE A 68 5.67 -12.58 -6.17
C ILE A 68 5.42 -11.20 -5.56
N PHE A 69 5.75 -11.01 -4.28
CA PHE A 69 5.58 -9.72 -3.59
C PHE A 69 6.48 -8.64 -4.20
N ASP A 70 7.74 -8.99 -4.52
CA ASP A 70 8.70 -8.06 -5.11
C ASP A 70 8.35 -7.69 -6.56
N LEU A 71 7.75 -8.62 -7.32
CA LEU A 71 7.18 -8.32 -8.63
C LEU A 71 6.06 -7.27 -8.51
N ALA A 72 5.16 -7.45 -7.53
CA ALA A 72 4.04 -6.54 -7.29
C ALA A 72 4.50 -5.17 -6.77
N ASN A 73 5.64 -5.12 -6.07
CA ASN A 73 6.24 -3.92 -5.46
C ASN A 73 7.45 -3.36 -6.23
N SER A 74 7.60 -3.70 -7.51
CA SER A 74 8.73 -3.26 -8.32
C SER A 74 8.53 -1.85 -8.87
N ILE A 75 9.31 -0.91 -8.35
CA ILE A 75 9.35 0.48 -8.86
C ILE A 75 9.84 0.53 -10.32
N PRO A 76 10.93 -0.16 -10.73
CA PRO A 76 11.36 -0.16 -12.13
C PRO A 76 10.30 -0.69 -13.10
N LEU A 77 9.61 -1.78 -12.76
CA LEU A 77 8.56 -2.32 -13.62
C LEU A 77 7.36 -1.37 -13.70
N ALA A 78 6.98 -0.75 -12.58
CA ALA A 78 5.94 0.26 -12.57
C ALA A 78 6.33 1.51 -13.38
N LEU A 79 7.61 1.94 -13.34
CA LEU A 79 8.13 3.03 -14.16
C LEU A 79 8.10 2.71 -15.66
N ILE A 80 8.41 1.47 -16.06
CA ILE A 80 8.27 1.02 -17.44
C ILE A 80 6.80 1.10 -17.87
N GLY A 81 5.89 0.57 -17.04
CA GLY A 81 4.45 0.65 -17.28
C GLY A 81 3.95 2.10 -17.43
N LEU A 82 4.42 2.99 -16.55
CA LEU A 82 4.14 4.43 -16.63
C LEU A 82 4.66 5.04 -17.92
N GLY A 83 5.91 4.76 -18.30
CA GLY A 83 6.54 5.26 -19.52
C GLY A 83 5.79 4.84 -20.78
N ILE A 84 5.40 3.56 -20.87
CA ILE A 84 4.57 3.03 -21.96
C ILE A 84 3.21 3.73 -21.99
N ALA A 85 2.56 3.87 -20.85
CA ALA A 85 1.25 4.53 -20.77
C ALA A 85 1.30 6.00 -21.21
N LEU A 86 2.37 6.73 -20.82
CA LEU A 86 2.59 8.10 -21.24
C LEU A 86 2.89 8.20 -22.75
N TYR A 87 3.72 7.30 -23.29
CA TYR A 87 4.03 7.22 -24.72
C TYR A 87 2.77 7.04 -25.57
N TYR A 88 1.87 6.13 -25.16
CA TYR A 88 0.58 5.91 -25.83
C TYR A 88 -0.55 6.84 -25.36
N ARG A 89 -0.25 7.86 -24.55
CA ARG A 89 -1.21 8.85 -24.02
C ARG A 89 -2.42 8.23 -23.31
N ARG A 90 -2.21 7.13 -22.59
CA ARG A 90 -3.23 6.42 -21.81
C ARG A 90 -3.26 6.93 -20.37
N THR A 91 -3.94 8.06 -20.13
CA THR A 91 -3.99 8.74 -18.82
C THR A 91 -4.39 7.82 -17.66
N ALA A 92 -5.41 6.98 -17.85
CA ALA A 92 -5.86 6.06 -16.80
C ALA A 92 -4.74 5.07 -16.40
N ILE A 93 -4.09 4.45 -17.38
CA ILE A 93 -3.01 3.48 -17.15
C ILE A 93 -1.79 4.19 -16.54
N ALA A 94 -1.50 5.42 -16.96
CA ALA A 94 -0.43 6.21 -16.35
C ALA A 94 -0.71 6.49 -14.87
N LEU A 95 -1.95 6.85 -14.51
CA LEU A 95 -2.34 7.06 -13.11
C LEU A 95 -2.33 5.76 -12.29
N LEU A 96 -2.64 4.62 -12.91
CA LEU A 96 -2.51 3.30 -12.27
C LEU A 96 -1.06 3.05 -11.85
N PHE A 97 -0.10 3.17 -12.78
CA PHE A 97 1.31 2.92 -12.50
C PHE A 97 1.93 3.99 -11.60
N ALA A 98 1.54 5.27 -11.75
CA ALA A 98 1.95 6.32 -10.83
C ALA A 98 1.48 6.02 -9.39
N SER A 99 0.30 5.43 -9.24
CA SER A 99 -0.25 5.03 -7.95
C SER A 99 0.51 3.85 -7.33
N ILE A 100 0.87 2.84 -8.14
CA ILE A 100 1.74 1.72 -7.71
C ILE A 100 3.11 2.23 -7.25
N ILE A 101 3.71 3.18 -7.99
CA ILE A 101 4.99 3.78 -7.60
C ILE A 101 4.84 4.51 -6.26
N LEU A 102 3.79 5.31 -6.10
CA LEU A 102 3.56 6.06 -4.87
C LEU A 102 3.32 5.13 -3.67
N HIS A 103 2.58 4.03 -3.84
CA HIS A 103 2.49 2.95 -2.85
C HIS A 103 3.88 2.46 -2.43
N CYS A 104 4.74 2.09 -3.39
CA CYS A 104 6.09 1.60 -3.08
C CYS A 104 6.95 2.66 -2.36
N LEU A 105 6.78 3.94 -2.70
CA LEU A 105 7.50 5.05 -2.05
C LEU A 105 7.01 5.32 -0.62
N GLU A 106 5.73 5.08 -0.35
CA GLU A 106 5.15 5.15 0.99
C GLU A 106 5.67 4.01 1.89
N ASP A 107 5.89 2.83 1.32
CA ASP A 107 6.42 1.67 2.04
C ASP A 107 7.93 1.75 2.29
N LEU A 108 8.71 2.25 1.33
CA LEU A 108 10.16 2.26 1.41
C LEU A 108 10.72 2.74 2.79
N PRO A 109 10.24 3.84 3.40
CA PRO A 109 10.76 4.30 4.69
C PRO A 109 10.16 3.59 5.92
N LEU A 110 9.27 2.62 5.76
CA LEU A 110 8.46 2.07 6.85
C LEU A 110 8.63 0.56 7.09
N HIS A 111 9.53 -0.11 6.37
CA HIS A 111 9.80 -1.54 6.56
C HIS A 111 11.26 -1.78 6.98
N HIS A 112 11.45 -2.42 8.14
CA HIS A 112 12.77 -2.77 8.68
C HIS A 112 13.18 -4.18 8.23
N ASP A 113 12.50 -5.21 8.73
CA ASP A 113 12.81 -6.63 8.46
C ASP A 113 12.03 -7.22 7.28
N ASP A 114 10.90 -6.61 6.94
CA ASP A 114 9.88 -7.09 6.01
C ASP A 114 9.85 -6.30 4.69
N GLY A 115 10.90 -5.52 4.41
CA GLY A 115 10.97 -4.68 3.21
C GLY A 115 11.02 -5.47 1.91
N HIS A 116 10.33 -4.98 0.88
CA HIS A 116 10.40 -5.56 -0.46
C HIS A 116 11.68 -5.18 -1.20
N ARG A 117 12.11 -6.00 -2.16
CA ARG A 117 13.15 -5.66 -3.13
C ARG A 117 12.56 -4.75 -4.20
N HIS A 118 12.32 -3.49 -3.85
CA HIS A 118 11.62 -2.52 -4.73
C HIS A 118 12.31 -2.27 -6.08
N PHE A 119 13.58 -2.64 -6.24
CA PHE A 119 14.33 -2.50 -7.49
C PHE A 119 14.48 -3.80 -8.29
N TRP A 120 13.80 -4.88 -7.88
CA TRP A 120 13.72 -6.14 -8.64
C TRP A 120 13.05 -5.90 -10.01
N PRO A 121 13.43 -6.60 -11.10
CA PRO A 121 14.45 -7.65 -11.20
C PRO A 121 15.88 -7.13 -11.41
N PHE A 122 16.07 -5.81 -11.48
CA PHE A 122 17.37 -5.22 -11.82
C PHE A 122 18.34 -5.18 -10.63
N SER A 123 17.83 -5.21 -9.41
CA SER A 123 18.63 -5.26 -8.18
C SER A 123 17.96 -6.12 -7.12
N GLN A 124 18.79 -6.82 -6.35
CA GLN A 124 18.38 -7.58 -5.14
C GLN A 124 18.40 -6.70 -3.88
N PHE A 125 18.67 -5.41 -4.02
CA PHE A 125 18.74 -4.46 -2.91
C PHE A 125 17.41 -4.39 -2.17
N ARG A 126 17.48 -4.55 -0.85
CA ARG A 126 16.41 -4.34 0.10
C ARG A 126 16.81 -3.18 0.99
N PHE A 127 15.98 -2.14 1.03
CA PHE A 127 16.20 -1.05 1.97
C PHE A 127 15.75 -1.49 3.35
N VAL A 128 16.67 -1.49 4.31
CA VAL A 128 16.39 -1.77 5.72
C VAL A 128 16.14 -0.42 6.38
N SER A 129 14.88 -0.03 6.51
CA SER A 129 14.53 1.26 7.11
C SER A 129 14.81 1.25 8.61
N PRO A 130 15.41 2.28 9.22
CA PRO A 130 15.51 2.37 10.68
C PRO A 130 14.15 2.49 11.39
N VAL A 131 13.07 2.68 10.63
CA VAL A 131 11.71 2.87 11.11
C VAL A 131 10.82 1.77 10.53
N SER A 132 10.06 1.10 11.39
CA SER A 132 9.00 0.17 11.02
C SER A 132 7.63 0.82 11.24
N TYR A 133 6.61 0.46 10.46
CA TYR A 133 5.23 0.89 10.71
C TYR A 133 4.53 0.10 11.82
N TRP A 134 5.09 -1.04 12.24
CA TRP A 134 4.45 -1.96 13.20
C TRP A 134 5.35 -2.39 14.36
N ASP A 135 6.67 -2.46 14.17
CA ASP A 135 7.58 -2.97 15.20
C ASP A 135 7.96 -1.87 16.21
N PRO A 136 7.57 -1.96 17.50
CA PRO A 136 7.93 -0.98 18.52
C PRO A 136 9.43 -0.82 18.74
N ALA A 137 10.24 -1.87 18.50
CA ALA A 137 11.70 -1.80 18.63
C ALA A 137 12.33 -0.87 17.58
N HIS A 138 11.62 -0.65 16.46
CA HIS A 138 12.04 0.20 15.35
C HIS A 138 11.07 1.38 15.17
N HIS A 139 10.72 2.06 16.26
CA HIS A 139 9.86 3.26 16.28
C HIS A 139 8.41 3.06 15.75
N GLY A 140 7.92 1.81 15.70
CA GLY A 140 6.57 1.46 15.24
C GLY A 140 5.45 2.29 15.84
N ASN A 141 5.46 2.49 17.16
CA ASN A 141 4.42 3.27 17.86
C ASN A 141 4.36 4.73 17.36
N ILE A 142 5.52 5.33 17.10
CA ILE A 142 5.65 6.72 16.64
C ILE A 142 5.27 6.79 15.16
N ALA A 143 5.84 5.91 14.33
CA ALA A 143 5.58 5.86 12.90
C ALA A 143 4.10 5.60 12.61
N GLY A 144 3.49 4.64 13.29
CA GLY A 144 2.07 4.34 13.18
C GLY A 144 1.16 5.51 13.61
N SER A 145 1.49 6.20 14.71
CA SER A 145 0.74 7.39 15.13
C SER A 145 0.83 8.53 14.11
N LEU A 146 2.01 8.74 13.52
CA LEU A 146 2.22 9.72 12.46
C LEU A 146 1.47 9.32 11.19
N GLU A 147 1.49 8.05 10.81
CA GLU A 147 0.73 7.51 9.68
C GLU A 147 -0.77 7.82 9.85
N VAL A 148 -1.35 7.50 11.01
CA VAL A 148 -2.76 7.83 11.32
C VAL A 148 -3.03 9.32 11.19
N ALA A 149 -2.17 10.18 11.77
CA ALA A 149 -2.35 11.62 11.71
C ALA A 149 -2.34 12.13 10.26
N VAL A 150 -1.38 11.66 9.46
CA VAL A 150 -1.26 12.01 8.04
C VAL A 150 -2.48 11.52 7.25
N VAL A 151 -2.94 10.30 7.47
CA VAL A 151 -4.12 9.71 6.82
C VAL A 151 -5.40 10.47 7.18
N LEU A 152 -5.56 10.89 8.44
CA LEU A 152 -6.69 11.71 8.87
C LEU A 152 -6.68 13.09 8.20
N ILE A 153 -5.51 13.75 8.15
CA ILE A 153 -5.36 15.04 7.46
C ILE A 153 -5.69 14.90 5.96
N ALA A 154 -5.13 13.88 5.31
CA ALA A 154 -5.42 13.56 3.91
C ALA A 154 -6.91 13.26 3.69
N SER A 155 -7.53 12.52 4.60
CA SER A 155 -8.96 12.21 4.60
C SER A 155 -9.80 13.48 4.66
N LEU A 156 -9.52 14.41 5.57
CA LEU A 156 -10.21 15.70 5.67
C LEU A 156 -10.08 16.51 4.37
N TYR A 157 -8.89 16.50 3.77
CA TYR A 157 -8.62 17.17 2.50
C TYR A 157 -9.44 16.57 1.34
N ILE A 158 -9.47 15.24 1.19
CA ILE A 158 -10.23 14.59 0.11
C ILE A 158 -11.73 14.54 0.38
N PHE A 159 -12.17 14.63 1.63
CA PHE A 159 -13.60 14.57 2.00
C PHE A 159 -14.43 15.63 1.26
N ARG A 160 -13.86 16.82 1.06
CA ARG A 160 -14.50 17.92 0.30
C ARG A 160 -14.53 17.68 -1.21
N ARG A 161 -13.73 16.75 -1.73
CA ARG A 161 -13.64 16.37 -3.14
C ARG A 161 -14.59 15.23 -3.50
N ILE A 162 -14.90 14.36 -2.54
CA ILE A 162 -15.84 13.25 -2.71
C ILE A 162 -17.27 13.82 -2.77
N ARG A 163 -17.94 13.59 -3.91
CA ARG A 163 -19.34 14.03 -4.11
C ARG A 163 -20.36 13.01 -3.62
N SER A 164 -20.04 11.72 -3.68
CA SER A 164 -20.96 10.63 -3.30
C SER A 164 -21.04 10.45 -1.78
N CYS A 165 -22.25 10.26 -1.26
CA CYS A 165 -22.47 9.91 0.15
C CYS A 165 -21.82 8.55 0.49
N TRP A 166 -21.86 7.58 -0.43
CA TRP A 166 -21.21 6.28 -0.28
C TRP A 166 -19.69 6.40 -0.17
N GLY A 167 -19.08 7.25 -1.00
CA GLY A 167 -17.63 7.49 -0.93
C GLY A 167 -17.21 8.13 0.39
N LYS A 168 -18.03 9.04 0.93
CA LYS A 168 -17.80 9.63 2.26
C LYS A 168 -17.98 8.60 3.38
N GLY A 169 -19.03 7.79 3.31
CA GLY A 169 -19.29 6.71 4.25
C GLY A 169 -18.14 5.70 4.26
N LEU A 170 -17.66 5.28 3.08
CA LEU A 170 -16.52 4.39 2.96
C LEU A 170 -15.25 5.01 3.55
N LEU A 171 -14.96 6.28 3.25
CA LEU A 171 -13.80 6.98 3.82
C LEU A 171 -13.86 7.02 5.35
N ILE A 172 -15.03 7.31 5.93
CA ILE A 172 -15.22 7.30 7.38
C ILE A 172 -15.02 5.89 7.95
N ALA A 173 -15.65 4.87 7.34
CA ALA A 173 -15.55 3.49 7.79
C ALA A 173 -14.09 2.99 7.78
N VAL A 174 -13.36 3.30 6.72
CA VAL A 174 -11.94 2.94 6.57
C VAL A 174 -11.06 3.64 7.62
N ASN A 175 -11.30 4.92 7.89
CA ASN A 175 -10.57 5.63 8.96
C ASN A 175 -10.89 5.07 10.35
N LEU A 176 -12.15 4.72 10.63
CA LEU A 176 -12.52 4.09 11.89
C LEU A 176 -11.85 2.73 12.05
N LEU A 177 -11.83 1.92 10.99
CA LEU A 177 -11.13 0.64 10.99
C LEU A 177 -9.64 0.82 11.28
N ALA A 178 -8.97 1.76 10.60
CA ALA A 178 -7.56 2.07 10.84
C ALA A 178 -7.32 2.45 12.31
N LEU A 179 -8.12 3.37 12.86
CA LEU A 179 -8.01 3.78 14.28
C LEU A 179 -8.16 2.59 15.23
N THR A 180 -9.12 1.68 14.98
CA THR A 180 -9.30 0.50 15.82
C THR A 180 -8.12 -0.47 15.72
N GLN A 181 -7.60 -0.69 14.51
CA GLN A 181 -6.44 -1.56 14.28
C GLN A 181 -5.19 -1.02 14.99
N TYR A 182 -4.94 0.29 14.89
CA TYR A 182 -3.82 0.94 15.56
C TYR A 182 -3.92 0.89 17.08
N SER A 183 -5.13 1.10 17.61
CA SER A 183 -5.38 1.03 19.05
C SER A 183 -5.10 -0.37 19.59
N TRP A 184 -5.40 -1.41 18.81
CA TRP A 184 -5.16 -2.80 19.19
C TRP A 184 -3.69 -3.23 19.05
N LEU A 185 -2.99 -2.74 18.03
CA LEU A 185 -1.57 -3.07 17.81
C LEU A 185 -0.65 -2.49 18.90
N PHE A 186 -1.02 -1.36 19.50
CA PHE A 186 -0.18 -0.61 20.44
C PHE A 186 -0.75 -0.51 21.87
N SER A 187 -1.80 -1.26 22.18
CA SER A 187 -2.34 -1.47 23.54
C SER A 187 -1.65 -2.64 24.25
#